data_AF-A0A3S5F9U5-F1
#
_entry.id   AF-A0A3S5F9U5-F1
#
_cell.length_a   1.000
_cell.length_b   1.000
_cell.length_c   1.000
_cell.angle_alpha   90.00
_cell.angle_beta   90.00
_cell.angle_gamma   90.00
#
_symmetry.space_group_name_H-M   'P 1'
#
loop_
_entity.id
_entity.type
_entity.pdbx_description
1 polymer ?
#
loop_
_entity_poly.entity_id
_entity_poly.type
_entity_poly.pdbx_seq_one_letter_code
_entity_poly.pdbx_strand_id
1 'polypeptide(L)'
;MVEDKRPLVRVVAGVVLNREGEYLLSSRPEGKPYAGYWEFAGGKIEPGESELDALKREFEEELGIEIHRARPWLTKIHAYEHALVHLRFLRVEADGWSGELQAKERQKWSWQKAGDFTVSPMLPANGPLLKALSVPDKLRGRLKKGLVGENAMGAYRVVPLADAGEDDGNILFTAREWSVRTENGRPGSVWVVIKHRQQWQEVRDADVAVWQVGNEQAAEEITQVLAEGVPIPLVVYAPADLLRRYGEIWLQAGAHTLVEGVETEQV
;
A
#
# COMPACT_ATOMS: atom_id res chain seq x y z
N MET A 1 -29.85 5.90 6.68
CA MET A 1 -28.81 5.00 6.13
C MET A 1 -29.31 3.59 6.35
N VAL A 2 -29.47 2.78 5.29
CA VAL A 2 -29.86 1.37 5.42
C VAL A 2 -28.63 0.62 5.90
N GLU A 3 -28.74 -0.08 7.02
CA GLU A 3 -27.68 -0.92 7.56
C GLU A 3 -27.38 -2.07 6.58
N ASP A 4 -26.12 -2.19 6.17
CA ASP A 4 -25.67 -3.26 5.28
C ASP A 4 -25.62 -4.57 6.07
N LYS A 5 -26.54 -5.50 5.76
CA LYS A 5 -26.70 -6.77 6.48
C LYS A 5 -25.77 -7.88 5.98
N ARG A 6 -24.92 -7.62 5.00
CA ARG A 6 -24.01 -8.63 4.46
C ARG A 6 -22.97 -9.03 5.52
N PRO A 7 -22.61 -10.32 5.62
CA PRO A 7 -21.56 -10.76 6.54
C PRO A 7 -20.22 -10.11 6.19
N LEU A 8 -19.47 -9.70 7.22
CA LEU A 8 -18.10 -9.23 7.10
C LEU A 8 -17.13 -10.42 7.14
N VAL A 9 -16.44 -10.66 6.05
CA VAL A 9 -15.39 -11.67 5.94
C VAL A 9 -14.04 -10.97 6.03
N ARG A 10 -13.21 -11.36 7.00
CA ARG A 10 -11.85 -10.84 7.17
C ARG A 10 -10.86 -11.77 6.47
N VAL A 11 -9.98 -11.18 5.67
CA VAL A 11 -8.96 -11.89 4.88
C VAL A 11 -7.63 -11.19 5.06
N VAL A 12 -6.55 -11.96 5.16
CA VAL A 12 -5.17 -11.45 5.15
C VAL A 12 -4.45 -11.93 3.90
N ALA A 13 -3.60 -11.09 3.32
CA ALA A 13 -2.72 -11.44 2.22
C ALA A 13 -1.28 -10.95 2.49
N GLY A 14 -0.30 -11.75 2.10
CA GLY A 14 1.12 -11.46 2.28
C GLY A 14 1.75 -10.85 1.05
N VAL A 15 2.42 -9.71 1.25
CA VAL A 15 3.27 -9.06 0.25
C VAL A 15 4.71 -9.34 0.63
N VAL A 16 5.21 -10.50 0.20
CA VAL A 16 6.52 -11.03 0.58
C VAL A 16 7.60 -10.57 -0.39
N LEU A 17 8.69 -10.03 0.14
CA LEU A 17 9.88 -9.67 -0.63
C LEU A 17 10.98 -10.74 -0.49
N ASN A 18 11.72 -10.99 -1.57
CA ASN A 18 13.01 -11.68 -1.51
C ASN A 18 14.17 -10.67 -1.35
N ARG A 19 15.40 -11.18 -1.21
CA ARG A 19 16.62 -10.36 -1.08
C ARG A 19 16.99 -9.58 -2.34
N GLU A 20 16.39 -9.94 -3.48
CA GLU A 20 16.58 -9.27 -4.78
C GLU A 20 15.56 -8.12 -4.98
N GLY A 21 14.64 -7.93 -4.02
CA GLY A 21 13.62 -6.87 -4.08
C GLY A 21 12.40 -7.24 -4.92
N GLU A 22 12.19 -8.52 -5.19
CA GLU A 22 11.05 -9.03 -5.94
C GLU A 22 9.93 -9.51 -5.00
N TYR A 23 8.69 -9.41 -5.48
CA TYR A 23 7.48 -9.79 -4.77
C TYR A 23 6.98 -11.17 -5.17
N LEU A 24 6.58 -11.98 -4.20
CA LEU A 24 6.01 -13.30 -4.47
C LEU A 24 4.55 -13.17 -4.91
N LEU A 25 4.22 -13.71 -6.08
CA LEU A 25 2.85 -13.97 -6.51
C LEU A 25 2.61 -15.48 -6.63
N SER A 26 1.37 -15.90 -6.39
CA SER A 26 0.89 -17.27 -6.61
C SER A 26 -0.28 -17.28 -7.58
N SER A 27 -0.42 -18.35 -8.35
CA SER A 27 -1.61 -18.57 -9.18
C SER A 27 -2.72 -19.21 -8.36
N ARG A 28 -3.97 -18.83 -8.59
CA ARG A 28 -5.13 -19.50 -7.98
C ARG A 28 -5.22 -20.95 -8.46
N PRO A 29 -5.32 -21.93 -7.55
CA PRO A 29 -5.46 -23.34 -7.94
C PRO A 29 -6.79 -23.61 -8.65
N GLU A 30 -6.84 -24.73 -9.37
CA GLU A 30 -8.03 -25.21 -10.04
C GLU A 30 -9.21 -25.39 -9.05
N GLY A 31 -10.42 -25.05 -9.50
CA GLY A 31 -11.63 -25.17 -8.68
C GLY A 31 -11.93 -23.98 -7.74
N LYS A 32 -11.00 -23.02 -7.55
CA LYS A 32 -11.29 -21.71 -6.94
C LYS A 32 -11.86 -20.74 -8.01
N PRO A 33 -12.70 -19.74 -7.65
CA PRO A 33 -13.07 -18.67 -8.57
C PRO A 33 -11.81 -18.02 -9.16
N TYR A 34 -11.82 -17.67 -10.45
CA TYR A 34 -10.64 -17.14 -11.14
C TYR A 34 -9.40 -18.07 -11.11
N ALA A 35 -9.60 -19.40 -11.20
CA ALA A 35 -8.50 -20.35 -11.35
C ALA A 35 -7.50 -19.91 -12.45
N GLY A 36 -6.21 -20.05 -12.17
CA GLY A 36 -5.12 -19.62 -13.04
C GLY A 36 -4.76 -18.13 -13.01
N TYR A 37 -5.57 -17.27 -12.35
CA TYR A 37 -5.20 -15.87 -12.13
C TYR A 37 -4.11 -15.75 -11.08
N TRP A 38 -3.28 -14.71 -11.16
CA TRP A 38 -2.21 -14.44 -10.21
C TRP A 38 -2.64 -13.45 -9.12
N GLU A 39 -2.25 -13.74 -7.87
CA GLU A 39 -2.59 -12.97 -6.67
C GLU A 39 -1.48 -13.00 -5.60
N PHE A 40 -1.69 -12.24 -4.53
CA PHE A 40 -0.91 -12.35 -3.30
C PHE A 40 -1.50 -13.47 -2.47
N ALA A 41 -0.67 -14.42 -2.03
CA ALA A 41 -1.10 -15.55 -1.22
C ALA A 41 -1.65 -15.09 0.14
N GLY A 42 -2.58 -15.88 0.69
CA GLY A 42 -3.25 -15.61 1.96
C GLY A 42 -4.66 -16.17 1.97
N GLY A 43 -5.37 -15.92 3.06
CA GLY A 43 -6.66 -16.54 3.30
C GLY A 43 -7.45 -15.89 4.41
N LYS A 44 -8.50 -16.59 4.83
CA LYS A 44 -9.45 -16.07 5.81
C LYS A 44 -8.78 -16.01 7.19
N ILE A 45 -9.13 -14.97 7.93
CA ILE A 45 -8.75 -14.87 9.34
C ILE A 45 -9.79 -15.65 10.15
N GLU A 46 -9.36 -16.71 10.82
CA GLU A 46 -10.24 -17.57 11.61
C GLU A 46 -10.61 -16.92 12.96
N PRO A 47 -11.71 -17.34 13.62
CA PRO A 47 -12.11 -16.80 14.91
C PRO A 47 -11.01 -16.91 15.97
N GLY A 48 -10.64 -15.78 16.57
CA GLY A 48 -9.59 -15.71 17.60
C GLY A 48 -8.17 -15.53 17.05
N GLU A 49 -7.99 -15.54 15.72
CA GLU A 49 -6.70 -15.41 15.07
C GLU A 49 -6.32 -13.93 14.85
N SER A 50 -5.03 -13.60 15.05
CA SER A 50 -4.49 -12.30 14.64
C SER A 50 -4.22 -12.27 13.13
N GLU A 51 -4.03 -11.08 12.55
CA GLU A 51 -3.67 -10.97 11.12
C GLU A 51 -2.35 -11.68 10.81
N LEU A 52 -1.39 -11.61 11.73
CA LEU A 52 -0.08 -12.27 11.57
C LEU A 52 -0.18 -13.80 11.73
N ASP A 53 -0.99 -14.29 12.68
CA ASP A 53 -1.14 -15.74 12.89
C ASP A 53 -1.86 -16.39 11.70
N ALA A 54 -2.89 -15.73 11.16
CA ALA A 54 -3.56 -16.15 9.93
C ALA A 54 -2.58 -16.21 8.77
N LEU A 55 -1.74 -15.18 8.61
CA LEU A 55 -0.76 -15.14 7.54
C LEU A 55 0.27 -16.28 7.68
N LYS A 56 0.76 -16.55 8.90
CA LYS A 56 1.70 -17.64 9.18
C LYS A 56 1.12 -18.99 8.77
N ARG A 57 -0.11 -19.29 9.23
CA ARG A 57 -0.80 -20.54 8.92
C ARG A 57 -0.98 -20.72 7.41
N GLU A 58 -1.53 -19.72 6.73
CA GLU A 58 -1.79 -19.77 5.29
C GLU A 58 -0.49 -19.97 4.49
N PHE A 59 0.60 -19.27 4.85
CA PHE A 59 1.88 -19.42 4.16
C PHE A 59 2.56 -20.76 4.44
N GLU A 60 2.40 -21.32 5.63
CA GLU A 60 2.88 -22.66 5.94
C GLU A 60 2.10 -23.72 5.14
N GLU A 61 0.77 -23.61 5.11
CA GLU A 61 -0.15 -24.55 4.43
C GLU A 61 -0.01 -24.51 2.91
N GLU A 62 0.01 -23.32 2.31
CA GLU A 62 0.04 -23.16 0.85
C GLU A 62 1.46 -23.20 0.29
N LEU A 63 2.41 -22.52 0.93
CA LEU A 63 3.72 -22.21 0.36
C LEU A 63 4.90 -22.89 1.08
N GLY A 64 4.67 -23.51 2.23
CA GLY A 64 5.71 -24.21 2.99
C GLY A 64 6.79 -23.30 3.59
N ILE A 65 6.52 -22.00 3.70
CA ILE A 65 7.44 -21.02 4.30
C ILE A 65 6.89 -20.48 5.61
N GLU A 66 7.80 -20.07 6.49
CA GLU A 66 7.47 -19.53 7.80
C GLU A 66 7.61 -18.01 7.81
N ILE A 67 6.57 -17.31 8.24
CA ILE A 67 6.59 -15.84 8.42
C ILE A 67 6.94 -15.52 9.88
N HIS A 68 8.02 -14.78 10.10
CA HIS A 68 8.46 -14.36 11.43
C HIS A 68 7.93 -12.97 11.80
N ARG A 69 7.95 -12.06 10.83
CA ARG A 69 7.61 -10.64 11.02
C ARG A 69 6.90 -10.11 9.79
N ALA A 70 5.82 -9.38 10.03
CA ALA A 70 5.09 -8.65 9.01
C ALA A 70 4.58 -7.35 9.62
N ARG A 71 4.36 -6.34 8.78
CA ARG A 71 3.71 -5.08 9.17
C ARG A 71 2.50 -4.81 8.29
N PRO A 72 1.45 -4.14 8.80
CA PRO A 72 0.36 -3.64 7.97
C PRO A 72 0.89 -2.82 6.79
N TRP A 73 0.23 -2.91 5.65
CA TRP A 73 0.54 -2.08 4.49
C TRP A 73 -0.70 -1.40 3.93
N LEU A 74 -1.61 -2.17 3.33
CA LEU A 74 -2.82 -1.63 2.72
C LEU A 74 -4.06 -2.41 3.17
N THR A 75 -5.21 -1.77 3.09
CA THR A 75 -6.51 -2.35 3.44
C THR A 75 -7.52 -2.07 2.35
N LYS A 76 -8.17 -3.11 1.84
CA LYS A 76 -9.24 -2.98 0.83
C LYS A 76 -10.53 -3.57 1.36
N ILE A 77 -11.64 -2.90 1.07
CA ILE A 77 -12.98 -3.42 1.34
C ILE A 77 -13.68 -3.63 0.00
N HIS A 78 -14.02 -4.88 -0.29
CA HIS A 78 -14.76 -5.25 -1.49
C HIS A 78 -16.18 -5.65 -1.12
N ALA A 79 -17.15 -4.99 -1.73
CA ALA A 79 -18.56 -5.27 -1.53
C ALA A 79 -19.06 -6.23 -2.60
N TYR A 80 -19.10 -7.52 -2.29
CA TYR A 80 -19.72 -8.55 -3.13
C TYR A 80 -21.20 -8.70 -2.80
N GLU A 81 -22.00 -9.26 -3.70
CA GLU A 81 -23.44 -9.48 -3.48
C GLU A 81 -23.73 -10.27 -2.19
N HIS A 82 -22.85 -11.21 -1.83
CA HIS A 82 -23.03 -12.12 -0.71
C HIS A 82 -22.28 -11.73 0.57
N ALA A 83 -21.29 -10.83 0.50
CA ALA A 83 -20.43 -10.48 1.64
C ALA A 83 -19.68 -9.16 1.45
N LEU A 84 -19.27 -8.55 2.57
CA LEU A 84 -18.23 -7.53 2.59
C LEU A 84 -16.90 -8.21 2.90
N VAL A 85 -15.92 -8.13 2.01
CA VAL A 85 -14.58 -8.68 2.23
C VAL A 85 -13.65 -7.57 2.66
N HIS A 86 -13.16 -7.66 3.90
CA HIS A 86 -12.15 -6.77 4.46
C HIS A 86 -10.78 -7.43 4.36
N LEU A 87 -10.02 -7.01 3.36
CA LEU A 87 -8.73 -7.57 2.97
C LEU A 87 -7.59 -6.71 3.52
N ARG A 88 -6.76 -7.34 4.35
CA ARG A 88 -5.59 -6.73 5.00
C ARG A 88 -4.33 -7.24 4.33
N PHE A 89 -3.54 -6.34 3.76
CA PHE A 89 -2.24 -6.68 3.19
C PHE A 89 -1.16 -6.44 4.24
N LEU A 90 -0.39 -7.48 4.55
CA LEU A 90 0.79 -7.36 5.39
C LEU A 90 2.04 -7.45 4.52
N ARG A 91 2.96 -6.51 4.71
CA ARG A 91 4.28 -6.54 4.06
C ARG A 91 5.25 -7.37 4.89
N VAL A 92 5.92 -8.31 4.24
CA VAL A 92 6.93 -9.19 4.84
C VAL A 92 8.26 -8.88 4.13
N GLU A 93 9.19 -8.28 4.86
CA GLU A 93 10.52 -7.99 4.32
C GLU A 93 11.33 -9.30 4.17
N ALA A 94 12.43 -9.28 3.41
CA ALA A 94 13.21 -10.48 3.07
C ALA A 94 13.85 -11.20 4.27
N ASP A 95 14.01 -10.51 5.39
CA ASP A 95 14.48 -11.06 6.68
C ASP A 95 13.32 -11.36 7.65
N GLY A 96 12.08 -11.23 7.18
CA GLY A 96 10.83 -11.49 7.90
C GLY A 96 10.27 -12.89 7.67
N TRP A 97 10.93 -13.73 6.87
CA TRP A 97 10.48 -15.10 6.57
C TRP A 97 11.67 -16.05 6.33
N SER A 98 11.40 -17.35 6.35
CA SER A 98 12.39 -18.40 6.04
C SER A 98 11.75 -19.66 5.46
N GLY A 99 12.58 -20.57 4.95
CA GLY A 99 12.14 -21.83 4.37
C GLY A 99 12.31 -21.85 2.84
N GLU A 100 11.87 -22.94 2.23
CA GLU A 100 11.90 -23.13 0.78
C GLU A 100 10.45 -23.15 0.25
N LEU A 101 10.20 -22.42 -0.84
CA LEU A 101 8.87 -22.36 -1.44
C LEU A 101 8.45 -23.72 -2.01
N GLN A 102 7.25 -24.13 -1.64
CA GLN A 102 6.61 -25.37 -2.06
C GLN A 102 5.23 -25.07 -2.65
N ALA A 103 4.84 -25.78 -3.72
CA ALA A 103 3.50 -25.69 -4.29
C ALA A 103 2.56 -26.72 -3.65
N LYS A 104 2.18 -26.51 -2.38
CA LYS A 104 1.40 -27.51 -1.61
C LYS A 104 -0.03 -27.69 -2.11
N GLU A 105 -0.59 -26.71 -2.82
CA GLU A 105 -1.91 -26.75 -3.45
C GLU A 105 -1.87 -26.93 -4.98
N ARG A 106 -0.73 -27.35 -5.54
CA ARG A 106 -0.49 -27.44 -7.01
C ARG A 106 -0.62 -26.10 -7.74
N GLN A 107 -0.46 -25.00 -7.01
CA GLN A 107 -0.33 -23.67 -7.56
C GLN A 107 1.03 -23.46 -8.23
N LYS A 108 1.11 -22.47 -9.11
CA LYS A 108 2.38 -21.88 -9.55
C LYS A 108 2.71 -20.71 -8.63
N TRP A 109 3.99 -20.39 -8.51
CA TRP A 109 4.47 -19.17 -7.88
C TRP A 109 5.56 -18.53 -8.74
N SER A 110 5.77 -17.23 -8.55
CA SER A 110 6.77 -16.48 -9.28
C SER A 110 7.19 -15.25 -8.49
N TRP A 111 8.49 -14.97 -8.50
CA TRP A 111 9.05 -13.70 -8.04
C TRP A 111 8.87 -12.66 -9.14
N GLN A 112 8.38 -11.49 -8.77
CA GLN A 112 7.96 -10.45 -9.70
C GLN A 112 8.49 -9.10 -9.28
N LYS A 113 9.00 -8.35 -10.26
CA LYS A 113 9.56 -7.03 -10.02
C LYS A 113 8.44 -5.98 -10.10
N ALA A 114 8.34 -5.11 -9.10
CA ALA A 114 7.36 -4.03 -9.15
C ALA A 114 7.62 -3.10 -10.35
N GLY A 115 6.59 -2.90 -11.16
CA GLY A 115 6.67 -2.14 -12.42
C GLY A 115 7.05 -2.98 -13.65
N ASP A 116 7.39 -4.25 -13.47
CA ASP A 116 7.76 -5.19 -14.55
C ASP A 116 7.22 -6.60 -14.22
N PHE A 117 5.89 -6.72 -14.20
CA PHE A 117 5.20 -7.99 -13.95
C PHE A 117 5.14 -8.82 -15.24
N THR A 118 5.65 -10.05 -15.17
CA THR A 118 5.77 -10.97 -16.31
C THR A 118 4.71 -12.07 -16.33
N VAL A 119 3.93 -12.19 -15.25
CA VAL A 119 2.83 -13.16 -15.13
C VAL A 119 1.48 -12.58 -15.56
N SER A 120 0.60 -13.45 -16.05
CA SER A 120 -0.74 -13.09 -16.53
C SER A 120 -1.67 -14.31 -16.56
N PRO A 121 -3.00 -14.16 -16.35
CA PRO A 121 -3.71 -12.91 -16.02
C PRO A 121 -3.61 -12.57 -14.52
N MET A 122 -3.47 -11.28 -14.21
CA MET A 122 -3.57 -10.78 -12.83
C MET A 122 -5.04 -10.64 -12.41
N LEU A 123 -5.36 -10.88 -11.14
CA LEU A 123 -6.69 -10.53 -10.64
C LEU A 123 -6.98 -9.03 -10.90
N PRO A 124 -8.14 -8.68 -11.52
CA PRO A 124 -8.42 -7.29 -11.88
C PRO A 124 -8.36 -6.31 -10.69
N ALA A 125 -8.71 -6.77 -9.50
CA ALA A 125 -8.66 -5.97 -8.27
C ALA A 125 -7.23 -5.57 -7.84
N ASN A 126 -6.19 -6.24 -8.36
CA ASN A 126 -4.80 -5.99 -7.97
C ASN A 126 -4.19 -4.77 -8.66
N GLY A 127 -4.77 -4.23 -9.73
CA GLY A 127 -4.18 -3.12 -10.49
C GLY A 127 -3.67 -1.95 -9.62
N PRO A 128 -4.52 -1.36 -8.75
CA PRO A 128 -4.09 -0.32 -7.81
C PRO A 128 -3.00 -0.76 -6.82
N LEU A 129 -3.04 -2.03 -6.40
CA LEU A 129 -2.06 -2.62 -5.49
C LEU A 129 -0.68 -2.77 -6.15
N LEU A 130 -0.65 -3.23 -7.40
CA LEU A 130 0.58 -3.35 -8.19
C LEU A 130 1.21 -1.97 -8.44
N LYS A 131 0.39 -0.94 -8.69
CA LYS A 131 0.88 0.44 -8.81
C LYS A 131 1.46 0.95 -7.48
N ALA A 132 0.84 0.62 -6.36
CA ALA A 132 1.34 0.97 -5.03
C ALA A 132 2.70 0.33 -4.71
N LEU A 133 3.00 -0.86 -5.23
CA LEU A 133 4.32 -1.50 -5.06
C LEU A 133 5.45 -0.73 -5.77
N SER A 134 5.14 0.02 -6.81
CA SER A 134 6.11 0.85 -7.52
C SER A 134 6.47 2.14 -6.77
N VAL A 135 5.76 2.47 -5.68
CA VAL A 135 6.08 3.65 -4.85
C VAL A 135 7.35 3.36 -4.04
N PRO A 136 8.40 4.20 -4.15
CA PRO A 136 9.64 4.00 -3.39
C PRO A 136 9.40 3.91 -1.88
N ASP A 137 10.15 3.03 -1.21
CA ASP A 137 10.17 2.93 0.25
C ASP A 137 11.08 3.97 0.91
N LYS A 138 11.86 4.71 0.12
CA LYS A 138 12.70 5.83 0.52
C LYS A 138 12.46 6.99 -0.44
N LEU A 139 12.05 8.12 0.13
CA LEU A 139 11.79 9.36 -0.58
C LEU A 139 12.52 10.51 0.11
N ARG A 140 12.86 11.53 -0.67
CA ARG A 140 13.42 12.81 -0.18
C ARG A 140 12.96 13.95 -1.07
N GLY A 141 12.99 15.17 -0.56
CA GLY A 141 12.67 16.36 -1.35
C GLY A 141 11.87 17.39 -0.57
N ARG A 142 11.24 18.31 -1.29
CA ARG A 142 10.36 19.36 -0.75
C ARG A 142 9.07 19.32 -1.54
N LEU A 143 7.91 19.40 -0.89
CA LEU A 143 6.62 19.30 -1.56
C LEU A 143 6.48 20.38 -2.65
N LYS A 144 7.02 21.59 -2.44
CA LYS A 144 7.04 22.67 -3.45
C LYS A 144 8.00 22.45 -4.62
N LYS A 145 8.89 21.46 -4.56
CA LYS A 145 9.91 21.15 -5.59
C LYS A 145 9.84 19.72 -6.10
N GLY A 146 8.90 18.93 -5.57
CA GLY A 146 8.78 17.51 -5.85
C GLY A 146 9.57 16.61 -4.90
N LEU A 147 9.24 15.33 -5.01
CA LEU A 147 9.89 14.25 -4.27
C LEU A 147 10.65 13.36 -5.24
N VAL A 148 11.76 12.81 -4.77
CA VAL A 148 12.57 11.87 -5.53
C VAL A 148 12.88 10.65 -4.68
N GLY A 149 12.98 9.51 -5.35
CA GLY A 149 13.39 8.24 -4.77
C GLY A 149 13.89 7.31 -5.87
N GLU A 150 14.06 6.05 -5.52
CA GLU A 150 14.42 5.00 -6.45
C GLU A 150 13.56 3.77 -6.16
N ASN A 151 13.14 3.09 -7.20
CA ASN A 151 12.49 1.79 -7.10
C ASN A 151 13.20 0.80 -8.02
N ALA A 152 12.65 -0.40 -8.16
CA ALA A 152 13.23 -1.46 -8.98
C ALA A 152 13.36 -1.04 -10.47
N MET A 153 12.56 -0.10 -10.95
CA MET A 153 12.59 0.44 -12.33
C MET A 153 13.55 1.64 -12.49
N GLY A 154 14.23 2.06 -11.42
CA GLY A 154 15.21 3.14 -11.43
C GLY A 154 14.72 4.41 -10.74
N ALA A 155 15.15 5.57 -11.25
CA ALA A 155 14.84 6.86 -10.65
C ALA A 155 13.33 7.15 -10.69
N TYR A 156 12.78 7.53 -9.55
CA TYR A 156 11.37 7.85 -9.38
C TYR A 156 11.22 9.31 -8.99
N ARG A 157 10.46 10.07 -9.77
CA ARG A 157 10.20 11.50 -9.53
C ARG A 157 8.71 11.75 -9.40
N VAL A 158 8.34 12.55 -8.40
CA VAL A 158 7.00 13.09 -8.19
C VAL A 158 7.10 14.61 -8.34
N VAL A 159 6.39 15.16 -9.31
CA VAL A 159 6.53 16.56 -9.73
C VAL A 159 5.28 17.36 -9.33
N PRO A 160 5.40 18.55 -8.73
CA PRO A 160 4.25 19.41 -8.44
C PRO A 160 3.46 19.73 -9.72
N LEU A 161 2.13 19.80 -9.63
CA LEU A 161 1.27 20.09 -10.78
C LEU A 161 1.70 21.35 -11.56
N ALA A 162 2.13 22.40 -10.86
CA ALA A 162 2.57 23.65 -11.48
C ALA A 162 3.86 23.52 -12.32
N ASP A 163 4.68 22.50 -12.06
CA ASP A 163 5.96 22.24 -12.72
C ASP A 163 5.90 21.06 -13.69
N ALA A 164 4.75 20.38 -13.79
CA ALA A 164 4.58 19.14 -14.55
C ALA A 164 4.53 19.37 -16.07
N GLY A 165 5.34 18.62 -16.81
CA GLY A 165 5.24 18.50 -18.27
C GLY A 165 4.34 17.33 -18.72
N GLU A 166 4.16 17.19 -20.03
CA GLU A 166 3.33 16.12 -20.62
C GLU A 166 3.89 14.70 -20.35
N ASP A 167 5.21 14.58 -20.20
CA ASP A 167 5.90 13.30 -19.98
C ASP A 167 6.04 12.91 -18.49
N ASP A 168 5.60 13.77 -17.57
CA ASP A 168 5.74 13.49 -16.13
C ASP A 168 4.72 12.46 -15.65
N GLY A 169 5.22 11.27 -15.32
CA GLY A 169 4.37 10.13 -14.95
C GLY A 169 3.76 10.19 -13.54
N ASN A 170 4.29 10.99 -12.60
CA ASN A 170 3.76 11.09 -11.23
C ASN A 170 3.61 12.54 -10.80
N ILE A 171 2.38 12.97 -10.59
CA ILE A 171 2.04 14.38 -10.36
C ILE A 171 1.54 14.58 -8.93
N LEU A 172 2.11 15.57 -8.24
CA LEU A 172 1.77 15.98 -6.88
C LEU A 172 0.80 17.15 -6.91
N PHE A 173 -0.40 16.90 -6.40
CA PHE A 173 -1.46 17.86 -6.20
C PHE A 173 -1.50 18.31 -4.74
N THR A 174 -1.84 19.58 -4.51
CA THR A 174 -2.39 20.01 -3.23
C THR A 174 -3.84 19.52 -3.10
N ALA A 175 -4.35 19.38 -1.87
CA ALA A 175 -5.76 19.06 -1.64
C ALA A 175 -6.72 20.02 -2.36
N ARG A 176 -6.37 21.32 -2.48
CA ARG A 176 -7.17 22.30 -3.21
C ARG A 176 -7.23 22.01 -4.70
N GLU A 177 -6.08 21.82 -5.35
CA GLU A 177 -6.01 21.47 -6.78
C GLU A 177 -6.75 20.16 -7.07
N TRP A 178 -6.63 19.18 -6.18
CA TRP A 178 -7.37 17.92 -6.27
C TRP A 178 -8.89 18.15 -6.23
N SER A 179 -9.39 18.96 -5.31
CA SER A 179 -10.83 19.17 -5.14
C SER A 179 -11.52 19.86 -6.32
N VAL A 180 -10.81 20.66 -7.11
CA VAL A 180 -11.36 21.44 -8.24
C VAL A 180 -10.98 20.89 -9.61
N ARG A 181 -10.35 19.71 -9.65
CA ARG A 181 -9.91 19.08 -10.91
C ARG A 181 -11.10 18.76 -11.82
N THR A 182 -10.90 18.90 -13.12
CA THR A 182 -11.80 18.32 -14.13
C THR A 182 -11.27 16.94 -14.53
N GLU A 183 -12.15 16.02 -14.94
CA GLU A 183 -11.79 14.63 -15.26
C GLU A 183 -10.96 14.47 -16.56
N ASN A 184 -10.57 15.57 -17.20
CA ASN A 184 -9.87 15.53 -18.49
C ASN A 184 -8.41 15.15 -18.32
N GLY A 185 -8.06 13.93 -18.75
CA GLY A 185 -6.68 13.45 -18.85
C GLY A 185 -6.07 13.18 -17.47
N ARG A 186 -6.25 11.96 -16.94
CA ARG A 186 -5.61 11.57 -15.68
C ARG A 186 -4.11 11.33 -15.94
N PRO A 187 -3.19 11.96 -15.18
CA PRO A 187 -1.76 11.68 -15.29
C PRO A 187 -1.47 10.21 -14.93
N GLY A 188 -0.27 9.74 -15.24
CA GLY A 188 0.15 8.35 -14.99
C GLY A 188 -0.11 7.91 -13.54
N SER A 189 0.28 8.73 -12.56
CA SER A 189 0.07 8.53 -11.12
C SER A 189 -0.24 9.84 -10.42
N VAL A 190 -1.24 9.84 -9.55
CA VAL A 190 -1.72 10.99 -8.80
C VAL A 190 -1.30 10.87 -7.33
N TRP A 191 -0.56 11.87 -6.87
CA TRP A 191 -0.17 12.05 -5.48
C TRP A 191 -0.90 13.27 -4.91
N VAL A 192 -1.44 13.19 -3.70
CA VAL A 192 -2.17 14.32 -3.09
C VAL A 192 -1.62 14.66 -1.70
N VAL A 193 -1.25 15.92 -1.50
CA VAL A 193 -0.84 16.45 -0.20
C VAL A 193 -2.06 16.79 0.64
N ILE A 194 -2.10 16.25 1.86
CA ILE A 194 -3.12 16.52 2.88
C ILE A 194 -2.46 16.99 4.18
N LYS A 195 -3.22 17.69 5.01
CA LYS A 195 -2.77 18.23 6.31
C LYS A 195 -3.58 17.70 7.50
N HIS A 196 -4.80 17.22 7.28
CA HIS A 196 -5.70 16.80 8.35
C HIS A 196 -6.63 15.66 7.93
N ARG A 197 -7.20 14.95 8.92
CA ARG A 197 -8.01 13.75 8.72
C ARG A 197 -9.25 13.93 7.84
N GLN A 198 -9.85 15.12 7.77
CA GLN A 198 -10.99 15.35 6.87
C GLN A 198 -10.58 15.20 5.39
N GLN A 199 -9.44 15.75 5.00
CA GLN A 199 -8.92 15.62 3.62
C GLN A 199 -8.57 14.18 3.28
N TRP A 200 -8.15 13.37 4.27
CA TRP A 200 -7.90 11.93 4.06
C TRP A 200 -9.11 11.20 3.47
N GLN A 201 -10.35 11.59 3.83
CA GLN A 201 -11.56 10.97 3.28
C GLN A 201 -11.76 11.29 1.79
N GLU A 202 -11.26 12.45 1.35
CA GLU A 202 -11.49 13.01 0.01
C GLU A 202 -10.43 12.57 -1.01
N VAL A 203 -9.35 11.92 -0.57
CA VAL A 203 -8.20 11.54 -1.42
C VAL A 203 -8.01 10.03 -1.55
N ARG A 204 -8.97 9.22 -1.11
CA ARG A 204 -8.87 7.75 -1.13
C ARG A 204 -8.85 7.14 -2.54
N ASP A 205 -9.19 7.93 -3.55
CA ASP A 205 -9.16 7.60 -4.98
C ASP A 205 -7.87 8.05 -5.70
N ALA A 206 -6.98 8.76 -4.99
CA ALA A 206 -5.62 9.04 -5.44
C ALA A 206 -4.78 7.76 -5.47
N ASP A 207 -3.59 7.81 -6.08
CA ASP A 207 -2.66 6.68 -6.05
C ASP A 207 -1.80 6.68 -4.79
N VAL A 208 -1.45 7.86 -4.27
CA VAL A 208 -0.69 8.06 -3.03
C VAL A 208 -1.17 9.30 -2.29
N ALA A 209 -1.26 9.22 -0.97
CA ALA A 209 -1.43 10.39 -0.11
C ALA A 209 -0.11 10.78 0.56
N VAL A 210 0.19 12.07 0.60
CA VAL A 210 1.30 12.62 1.37
C VAL A 210 0.71 13.45 2.51
N TRP A 211 0.81 12.97 3.74
CA TRP A 211 0.32 13.71 4.90
C TRP A 211 1.43 14.58 5.47
N GLN A 212 1.27 15.89 5.32
CA GLN A 212 2.15 16.89 5.89
C GLN A 212 1.80 17.11 7.38
N VAL A 213 2.70 16.73 8.27
CA VAL A 213 2.53 16.79 9.73
C VAL A 213 3.24 18.01 10.28
N GLY A 214 2.48 18.94 10.87
CA GLY A 214 3.01 20.17 11.45
C GLY A 214 3.07 20.19 12.97
N ASN A 215 2.37 19.28 13.66
CA ASN A 215 2.21 19.32 15.12
C ASN A 215 1.87 17.92 15.68
N GLU A 216 1.83 17.81 17.01
CA GLU A 216 1.54 16.55 17.73
C GLU A 216 0.12 16.05 17.51
N GLN A 217 -0.87 16.93 17.41
CA GLN A 217 -2.25 16.53 17.16
C GLN A 217 -2.36 15.79 15.80
N ALA A 218 -1.76 16.34 14.74
CA ALA A 218 -1.70 15.69 13.44
C ALA A 218 -0.90 14.38 13.48
N ALA A 219 0.12 14.30 14.34
CA ALA A 219 0.89 13.08 14.54
C ALA A 219 0.05 11.93 15.12
N GLU A 220 -0.82 12.24 16.08
CA GLU A 220 -1.77 11.28 16.67
C GLU A 220 -2.87 10.87 15.67
N GLU A 221 -3.37 11.81 14.87
CA GLU A 221 -4.37 11.53 13.82
C GLU A 221 -3.86 10.48 12.82
N ILE A 222 -2.60 10.57 12.39
CA ILE A 222 -1.99 9.60 11.48
C ILE A 222 -1.96 8.21 12.12
N THR A 223 -1.56 8.11 13.38
CA THR A 223 -1.51 6.83 14.10
C THR A 223 -2.89 6.16 14.12
N GLN A 224 -3.95 6.94 14.36
CA GLN A 224 -5.33 6.43 14.33
C GLN A 224 -5.75 5.99 12.92
N VAL A 225 -5.44 6.79 11.89
CA VAL A 225 -5.78 6.44 10.49
C VAL A 225 -5.03 5.18 10.03
N LEU A 226 -3.77 5.02 10.40
CA LEU A 226 -2.99 3.82 10.10
C LEU A 226 -3.56 2.59 10.81
N ALA A 227 -3.96 2.72 12.08
CA ALA A 227 -4.58 1.63 12.83
C ALA A 227 -5.90 1.14 12.20
N GLU A 228 -6.69 2.06 11.62
CA GLU A 228 -7.90 1.74 10.85
C GLU A 228 -7.60 1.00 9.53
N GLY A 229 -6.38 1.12 9.03
CA GLY A 229 -5.95 0.61 7.73
C GLY A 229 -6.17 1.63 6.62
N VAL A 230 -5.20 1.73 5.71
CA VAL A 230 -5.21 2.71 4.62
C VAL A 230 -5.38 2.02 3.26
N PRO A 231 -6.25 2.52 2.34
CA PRO A 231 -6.49 1.88 1.07
C PRO A 231 -5.44 2.22 0.01
N ILE A 232 -4.61 3.21 0.25
CA ILE A 232 -3.55 3.68 -0.64
C ILE A 232 -2.29 3.98 0.19
N PRO A 233 -1.08 3.94 -0.40
CA PRO A 233 0.14 4.32 0.29
C PRO A 233 0.02 5.68 0.97
N LEU A 234 0.38 5.71 2.26
CA LEU A 234 0.46 6.93 3.05
C LEU A 234 1.92 7.28 3.29
N VAL A 235 2.39 8.34 2.64
CA VAL A 235 3.71 8.94 2.88
C VAL A 235 3.55 9.99 3.97
N VAL A 236 4.37 9.91 5.01
CA VAL A 236 4.34 10.91 6.10
C VAL A 236 5.47 11.91 5.88
N TYR A 237 5.12 13.18 5.68
CA TYR A 237 6.08 14.28 5.53
C TYR A 237 6.09 15.10 6.83
N ALA A 238 7.19 15.09 7.57
CA ALA A 238 7.23 15.65 8.92
C ALA A 238 8.60 16.25 9.29
N PRO A 239 8.66 17.21 10.24
CA PRO A 239 9.91 17.68 10.80
C PRO A 239 10.65 16.58 11.54
N ALA A 240 11.98 16.73 11.63
CA ALA A 240 12.88 15.74 12.23
C ALA A 240 12.52 15.35 13.67
N ASP A 241 11.98 16.28 14.47
CA ASP A 241 11.61 16.01 15.86
C ASP A 241 10.38 15.11 15.99
N LEU A 242 9.39 15.25 15.09
CA LEU A 242 8.24 14.35 15.03
C LEU A 242 8.64 12.99 14.48
N LEU A 243 9.50 12.95 13.44
CA LEU A 243 10.02 11.69 12.91
C LEU A 243 10.79 10.87 13.96
N ARG A 244 11.61 11.53 14.79
CA ARG A 244 12.31 10.84 15.89
C ARG A 244 11.37 10.23 16.94
N ARG A 245 10.20 10.84 17.17
CA ARG A 245 9.26 10.41 18.21
C ARG A 245 8.22 9.41 17.73
N TYR A 246 7.73 9.59 16.50
CA TYR A 246 6.61 8.83 15.95
C TYR A 246 6.98 7.98 14.73
N GLY A 247 8.15 8.17 14.12
CA GLY A 247 8.49 7.55 12.85
C GLY A 247 8.43 6.02 12.88
N GLU A 248 8.99 5.39 13.90
CA GLU A 248 8.90 3.93 14.06
C GLU A 248 7.46 3.47 14.28
N ILE A 249 6.69 4.19 15.10
CA ILE A 249 5.27 3.90 15.36
C ILE A 249 4.48 3.92 14.05
N TRP A 250 4.66 4.95 13.22
CA TRP A 250 3.99 5.06 11.94
C TRP A 250 4.39 3.97 10.95
N LEU A 251 5.68 3.64 10.86
CA LEU A 251 6.16 2.56 9.98
C LEU A 251 5.61 1.19 10.40
N GLN A 252 5.53 0.92 11.70
CA GLN A 252 4.95 -0.31 12.24
C GLN A 252 3.41 -0.34 12.09
N ALA A 253 2.76 0.81 12.07
CA ALA A 253 1.31 0.91 11.83
C ALA A 253 0.94 0.88 10.33
N GLY A 254 1.90 0.95 9.42
CA GLY A 254 1.70 0.78 7.98
C GLY A 254 1.87 2.04 7.13
N ALA A 255 2.51 3.09 7.65
CA ALA A 255 3.00 4.17 6.80
C ALA A 255 3.94 3.59 5.74
N HIS A 256 3.77 4.03 4.49
CA HIS A 256 4.54 3.52 3.37
C HIS A 256 6.01 3.92 3.47
N THR A 257 6.25 5.21 3.71
CA THR A 257 7.58 5.76 3.99
C THR A 257 7.46 7.10 4.71
N LEU A 258 8.59 7.58 5.22
CA LEU A 258 8.73 8.84 5.93
C LEU A 258 9.64 9.78 5.13
N VAL A 259 9.28 11.05 5.06
CA VAL A 259 10.07 12.10 4.43
C VAL A 259 10.31 13.19 5.45
N GLU A 260 11.58 13.47 5.73
CA GLU A 260 11.95 14.61 6.56
C GLU A 260 11.78 15.91 5.79
N GLY A 261 11.05 16.85 6.37
CA GLY A 261 11.04 18.22 5.88
C GLY A 261 10.03 19.11 6.59
N VAL A 262 10.17 20.40 6.33
CA VAL A 262 9.29 21.45 6.83
C VAL A 262 8.95 22.35 5.65
N GLU A 263 7.67 22.44 5.33
CA GLU A 263 7.18 23.45 4.41
C GLU A 263 6.75 24.66 5.23
N THR A 264 7.55 25.72 5.19
CA THR A 264 7.13 27.01 5.72
C THR A 264 6.07 27.62 4.79
N GLU A 265 4.94 28.01 5.36
CA GLU A 265 4.05 29.00 4.75
C GLU A 265 4.71 30.38 4.92
N GLN A 266 5.64 30.74 4.04
CA GLN A 266 6.15 32.12 3.83
C GLN A 266 7.06 32.09 2.59
N VAL A 267 6.95 33.00 1.62
CA VAL A 267 6.37 34.36 1.56
C VAL A 267 5.30 34.45 0.47
#